data_AF-A0A0Q1A4D1-F1
#
_entry.id   AF-A0A0Q1A4D1-F1
#
_cell.length_a   1.000
_cell.length_b   1.000
_cell.length_c   1.000
_cell.angle_alpha   90.00
_cell.angle_beta   90.00
_cell.angle_gamma   90.00
#
_symmetry.space_group_name_H-M   'P 1'
#
loop_
_entity.id
_entity.type
_entity.pdbx_description
1 polymer ?
#
loop_
_entity_poly.entity_id
_entity_poly.type
_entity_poly.pdbx_seq_one_letter_code
_entity_poly.pdbx_strand_id
1 'polypeptide(L)'
;MKKISIYKIISIIAFLVLVFILIIPQKFNINRKQKTEECIRNMKTIYEAIDNYMKEREESFTGTTQDLVRTGYLKKSYECPENGVGDKYFMEGNLETGEITVKCPNEEKYPDHVLMESILD
;
A
#
# COMPACT_ATOMS: atom_id res chain seq x y z
N MET A 1 -53.63 12.96 19.42
CA MET A 1 -52.21 13.11 19.05
C MET A 1 -51.35 13.02 20.31
N LYS A 2 -50.49 12.00 20.45
CA LYS A 2 -49.62 11.82 21.62
C LYS A 2 -48.61 12.98 21.67
N LYS A 3 -48.61 13.78 22.73
CA LYS A 3 -47.59 14.81 22.98
C LYS A 3 -46.27 14.08 23.25
N ILE A 4 -45.42 13.97 22.24
CA ILE A 4 -44.08 13.40 22.40
C ILE A 4 -43.31 14.36 23.31
N SER A 5 -42.80 13.82 24.43
CA SER A 5 -41.99 14.60 25.37
C SER A 5 -40.73 15.10 24.68
N ILE A 6 -40.36 16.37 24.91
CA ILE A 6 -39.16 17.01 24.37
C ILE A 6 -37.90 16.16 24.64
N TYR A 7 -37.81 15.52 25.81
CA TYR A 7 -36.69 14.64 26.15
C TYR A 7 -36.59 13.42 25.22
N LYS A 8 -37.73 12.86 24.77
CA LYS A 8 -37.74 11.77 23.80
C LYS A 8 -37.25 12.24 22.42
N ILE A 9 -37.60 13.45 22.02
CA ILE A 9 -37.14 14.05 20.76
C ILE A 9 -35.61 14.25 20.80
N ILE A 10 -35.09 14.84 21.88
CA ILE A 10 -33.66 15.05 22.07
C ILE A 10 -32.90 13.72 22.07
N SER A 11 -33.41 12.71 22.78
CA SER A 11 -32.78 11.38 22.82
C SER A 11 -32.74 10.70 21.45
N ILE A 12 -33.77 10.85 20.62
CA ILE A 12 -33.81 10.30 19.26
C ILE A 12 -32.78 11.02 18.38
N ILE A 13 -32.71 12.36 18.46
CA ILE A 13 -31.74 13.14 17.67
C ILE A 13 -30.30 12.77 18.07
N ALA A 14 -30.00 12.68 19.38
CA ALA A 14 -28.69 12.29 19.86
C ALA A 14 -28.30 10.88 19.37
N PHE A 15 -29.24 9.93 19.38
CA PHE A 15 -29.01 8.59 18.85
C PHE A 15 -28.74 8.60 17.34
N LEU A 16 -29.50 9.38 16.56
CA LEU A 16 -29.29 9.51 15.12
C LEU A 16 -27.92 10.10 14.77
N VAL A 17 -27.46 11.11 15.50
CA VAL A 17 -26.12 11.70 15.32
C VAL A 17 -25.04 10.66 15.59
N LEU A 18 -25.18 9.87 16.66
CA LEU A 18 -24.21 8.84 17.03
C LEU A 18 -24.12 7.74 15.97
N VAL A 19 -25.26 7.28 15.45
CA VAL A 19 -25.32 6.32 14.34
C VAL A 19 -24.68 6.90 13.06
N PHE A 20 -24.90 8.18 12.77
CA PHE A 20 -24.34 8.83 11.58
C PHE A 20 -22.81 8.88 11.60
N ILE A 21 -22.22 9.22 12.75
CA ILE A 21 -20.76 9.26 12.96
C ILE A 21 -20.13 7.89 12.68
N LEU A 22 -20.80 6.79 13.06
CA LEU A 22 -20.30 5.44 12.85
C LEU A 22 -20.36 4.97 11.39
N ILE A 23 -21.32 5.47 10.60
CA ILE A 23 -21.51 5.06 9.20
C ILE A 23 -20.55 5.79 8.25
N ILE A 24 -20.20 7.04 8.55
CA ILE A 24 -19.28 7.86 7.73
C ILE A 24 -17.99 7.13 7.32
N PRO A 25 -17.18 6.56 8.23
CA PRO A 25 -15.90 5.96 7.86
C PRO A 25 -16.01 4.76 6.91
N GLN A 26 -17.16 4.06 6.88
CA GLN A 26 -17.36 2.91 5.99
C GLN A 26 -17.62 3.31 4.53
N LYS A 27 -18.10 4.55 4.29
CA LYS A 27 -18.46 5.05 2.95
C LYS A 27 -17.34 5.86 2.30
N PHE A 28 -16.45 6.47 3.08
CA PHE A 28 -15.26 7.10 2.53
C PHE A 28 -14.30 6.01 2.06
N ASN A 29 -13.75 6.17 0.85
CA ASN A 29 -12.94 5.20 0.11
C ASN A 29 -11.52 5.00 0.71
N ILE A 30 -11.44 4.97 2.03
CA ILE A 30 -10.23 4.89 2.86
C ILE A 30 -9.42 3.65 2.50
N ASN A 31 -10.11 2.52 2.24
CA ASN A 31 -9.47 1.27 1.86
C ASN A 31 -8.62 1.42 0.58
N ARG A 32 -9.10 2.11 -0.45
CA ARG A 32 -8.32 2.29 -1.70
C ARG A 32 -7.06 3.09 -1.43
N LYS A 33 -7.18 4.23 -0.74
CA LYS A 33 -6.03 5.07 -0.41
C LYS A 33 -5.01 4.32 0.46
N GLN A 34 -5.47 3.60 1.47
CA GLN A 34 -4.61 2.79 2.33
C GLN A 34 -3.87 1.70 1.55
N LYS A 35 -4.56 0.99 0.65
CA LYS A 35 -3.93 -0.01 -0.22
C LYS A 35 -2.90 0.59 -1.16
N THR A 36 -3.20 1.76 -1.75
CA THR A 36 -2.23 2.48 -2.59
C THR A 36 -0.98 2.86 -1.80
N GLU A 37 -1.16 3.46 -0.62
CA GLU A 37 -0.04 3.82 0.25
C GLU A 37 0.77 2.59 0.71
N GLU A 38 0.11 1.48 1.01
CA GLU A 38 0.77 0.22 1.36
C GLU A 38 1.54 -0.36 0.17
N CYS A 39 0.97 -0.31 -1.03
CA CYS A 39 1.64 -0.74 -2.25
C CYS A 39 2.91 0.08 -2.50
N ILE A 40 2.82 1.41 -2.38
CA ILE A 40 3.97 2.32 -2.56
C ILE A 40 5.03 2.07 -1.48
N ARG A 41 4.64 1.89 -0.21
CA ARG A 41 5.58 1.54 0.87
C ARG A 41 6.30 0.22 0.59
N ASN A 42 5.58 -0.80 0.14
CA ASN A 42 6.16 -2.09 -0.22
C ASN A 42 7.17 -1.94 -1.37
N MET A 43 6.81 -1.20 -2.42
CA MET A 43 7.72 -0.92 -3.54
C MET A 43 8.97 -0.16 -3.10
N LYS A 44 8.84 0.84 -2.21
CA LYS A 44 9.99 1.56 -1.63
C LYS A 44 10.90 0.63 -0.83
N THR A 45 10.34 -0.23 0.01
CA THR A 45 11.15 -1.20 0.79
C THR A 45 11.87 -2.18 -0.13
N ILE A 46 11.24 -2.62 -1.21
CA ILE A 46 11.88 -3.46 -2.23
C ILE A 46 13.01 -2.71 -2.94
N TYR A 47 12.76 -1.46 -3.33
CA TYR A 47 13.76 -0.60 -3.98
C TYR A 47 15.01 -0.46 -3.11
N GLU A 48 14.85 -0.09 -1.84
CA GLU A 48 15.95 0.05 -0.88
C GLU A 48 16.70 -1.27 -0.69
N ALA A 49 16.00 -2.41 -0.71
CA ALA A 49 16.65 -3.73 -0.61
C ALA A 49 17.50 -4.06 -1.85
N ILE A 50 17.04 -3.69 -3.05
CA ILE A 50 17.79 -3.86 -4.29
C ILE A 50 19.00 -2.94 -4.31
N ASP A 51 18.84 -1.68 -3.91
CA ASP A 51 19.93 -0.71 -3.82
C ASP A 51 21.04 -1.20 -2.88
N ASN A 52 20.66 -1.70 -1.69
CA ASN A 52 21.61 -2.31 -0.76
C ASN A 52 22.27 -3.56 -1.33
N TYR A 53 21.52 -4.44 -2.01
CA TYR A 53 22.07 -5.62 -2.68
C TYR A 53 23.14 -5.23 -3.70
N MET A 54 22.84 -4.26 -4.56
CA MET A 54 23.74 -3.81 -5.62
C MET A 54 24.99 -3.13 -5.05
N LYS A 55 24.84 -2.33 -3.99
CA LYS A 55 25.97 -1.67 -3.30
C LYS A 55 26.88 -2.65 -2.59
N GLU A 56 26.33 -3.68 -1.95
CA GLU A 56 27.13 -4.64 -1.19
C GLU A 56 27.76 -5.73 -2.05
N ARG A 57 27.08 -6.15 -3.12
CA ARG A 57 27.55 -7.24 -3.99
C ARG A 57 28.24 -6.77 -5.25
N GLU A 58 28.14 -5.49 -5.59
CA GLU A 58 28.66 -4.93 -6.84
C GLU A 58 28.14 -5.72 -8.07
N GLU A 59 26.88 -6.14 -8.01
CA GLU A 59 26.22 -6.94 -9.05
C GLU A 59 24.80 -6.41 -9.31
N SER A 60 24.37 -6.46 -10.57
CA SER A 60 22.97 -6.21 -10.95
C SER A 60 22.03 -7.24 -10.31
N PHE A 61 20.80 -6.81 -10.00
CA PHE A 61 19.77 -7.67 -9.43
C PHE A 61 18.67 -7.97 -10.45
N THR A 62 18.46 -9.26 -10.72
CA THR A 62 17.31 -9.77 -11.46
C THR A 62 16.74 -10.96 -10.71
N GLY A 63 15.52 -10.85 -10.20
CA GLY A 63 14.95 -11.92 -9.37
C GLY A 63 13.62 -11.57 -8.73
N THR A 64 13.25 -12.36 -7.72
CA THR A 64 11.97 -12.24 -7.01
C THR A 64 12.14 -11.77 -5.57
N THR A 65 11.05 -11.36 -4.91
CA THR A 65 11.09 -10.91 -3.51
C THR A 65 11.57 -12.01 -2.59
N GLN A 66 11.36 -13.28 -2.97
CA GLN A 66 11.90 -14.44 -2.27
C GLN A 66 13.42 -14.53 -2.38
N ASP A 67 14.03 -14.09 -3.49
CA ASP A 67 15.49 -14.05 -3.62
C ASP A 67 16.09 -13.04 -2.66
N LEU A 68 15.51 -11.83 -2.58
CA LEU A 68 15.91 -10.80 -1.61
C LEU A 68 15.71 -11.25 -0.15
N VAL A 69 14.68 -12.05 0.14
CA VAL A 69 14.51 -12.67 1.46
C VAL A 69 15.59 -13.71 1.74
N ARG A 70 15.88 -14.56 0.76
CA ARG A 70 16.90 -15.61 0.89
C ARG A 70 18.30 -15.03 1.06
N THR A 71 18.59 -13.90 0.42
CA THR A 71 19.87 -13.19 0.53
C THR A 71 19.95 -12.28 1.75
N GLY A 72 18.84 -12.07 2.48
CA GLY A 72 18.81 -11.33 3.73
C GLY A 72 18.53 -9.83 3.61
N TYR A 73 18.30 -9.33 2.39
CA TYR A 73 18.00 -7.91 2.13
C TYR A 73 16.53 -7.55 2.39
N LEU A 74 15.63 -8.55 2.45
CA LEU A 74 14.24 -8.39 2.88
C LEU A 74 13.89 -9.33 4.04
N LYS A 75 13.10 -8.83 5.00
CA LYS A 75 12.63 -9.65 6.15
C LYS A 75 11.51 -10.62 5.77
N LYS A 76 10.71 -10.28 4.76
CA LYS A 76 9.58 -11.08 4.27
C LYS A 76 9.31 -10.76 2.80
N SER A 77 8.60 -11.66 2.13
CA SER A 77 8.09 -11.37 0.79
C SER A 77 6.92 -10.39 0.90
N TYR A 78 6.95 -9.34 0.08
CA TYR A 78 5.86 -8.39 -0.04
C TYR A 78 4.99 -8.76 -1.24
N GLU A 79 3.68 -8.56 -1.09
CA GLU A 79 2.67 -8.81 -2.11
C GLU A 79 1.84 -7.54 -2.29
N CYS A 80 1.23 -7.39 -3.47
CA CYS A 80 0.34 -6.29 -3.73
C CYS A 80 -0.90 -6.39 -2.81
N PRO A 81 -1.30 -5.32 -2.09
CA PRO A 81 -2.48 -5.33 -1.21
C PRO A 81 -3.82 -5.35 -1.98
N GLU A 82 -3.75 -5.36 -3.32
CA GLU A 82 -4.91 -5.61 -4.17
C GLU A 82 -5.28 -7.08 -4.22
N ASN A 83 -6.52 -7.38 -4.67
CA ASN A 83 -7.21 -8.66 -4.45
C ASN A 83 -6.59 -9.91 -5.12
N GLY A 84 -5.35 -9.87 -5.60
CA GLY A 84 -4.64 -11.02 -6.14
C GLY A 84 -3.67 -11.62 -5.12
N VAL A 85 -4.02 -12.79 -4.59
CA VAL A 85 -3.10 -13.59 -3.76
C VAL A 85 -1.92 -14.02 -4.62
N GLY A 86 -0.69 -13.69 -4.21
CA GLY A 86 0.52 -14.03 -4.96
C GLY A 86 0.92 -13.05 -6.06
N ASP A 87 0.30 -11.88 -6.13
CA ASP A 87 0.70 -10.79 -7.03
C ASP A 87 2.02 -10.17 -6.55
N LYS A 88 3.14 -10.75 -7.03
CA LYS A 88 4.50 -10.29 -6.74
C LYS A 88 4.86 -9.08 -7.60
N TYR A 89 5.67 -8.19 -7.03
CA TYR A 89 6.21 -7.02 -7.72
C TYR A 89 7.20 -7.43 -8.82
N PHE A 90 7.17 -6.70 -9.93
CA PHE A 90 8.20 -6.80 -10.96
C PHE A 90 9.35 -5.88 -10.58
N MET A 91 10.57 -6.38 -10.60
CA MET A 91 11.71 -5.59 -10.14
C MET A 91 13.01 -6.01 -10.78
N GLU A 92 13.87 -5.01 -11.00
CA GLU A 92 15.17 -5.14 -11.62
C GLU A 92 16.08 -4.01 -11.14
N GLY A 93 17.35 -4.30 -10.97
CA GLY A 93 18.38 -3.31 -10.64
C GLY A 93 19.57 -3.48 -11.55
N ASN A 94 19.95 -2.43 -12.27
CA ASN A 94 21.08 -2.43 -13.18
C ASN A 94 22.24 -1.62 -12.59
N LEU A 95 23.36 -2.29 -12.29
CA LEU A 95 24.52 -1.66 -11.67
C LEU A 95 25.25 -0.69 -12.61
N GLU A 96 25.27 -0.98 -13.92
CA GLU A 96 25.97 -0.16 -14.91
C GLU A 96 25.31 1.21 -15.07
N THR A 97 23.97 1.26 -15.00
CA THR A 97 23.19 2.49 -15.10
C THR A 97 22.83 3.10 -13.75
N GLY A 98 22.90 2.31 -12.68
CA GLY A 98 22.37 2.67 -11.35
C GLY A 98 20.84 2.70 -11.27
N GLU A 99 20.16 2.22 -12.31
CA GLU A 99 18.70 2.27 -12.40
C GLU A 99 18.06 1.09 -11.66
N ILE A 100 17.11 1.37 -10.77
CA ILE A 100 16.33 0.37 -10.05
C ILE A 100 14.86 0.59 -10.38
N THR A 101 14.24 -0.41 -10.99
CA THR A 101 12.82 -0.40 -11.34
C THR A 101 12.06 -1.34 -10.42
N VAL A 102 10.98 -0.85 -9.82
CA VAL A 102 10.01 -1.66 -9.06
C VAL A 102 8.61 -1.29 -9.51
N LYS A 103 7.87 -2.25 -10.07
CA LYS A 103 6.52 -2.05 -10.64
C LYS A 103 5.47 -2.92 -9.96
N CYS A 104 4.30 -2.33 -9.79
CA CYS A 104 3.12 -3.02 -9.27
C CYS A 104 2.54 -3.95 -10.36
N PRO A 105 2.18 -5.21 -10.04
CA PRO A 105 1.60 -6.13 -11.01
C PRO A 105 0.20 -5.72 -11.50
N ASN A 106 -0.48 -4.85 -10.75
CA ASN A 106 -1.82 -4.36 -11.07
C ASN A 106 -1.85 -2.87 -11.47
N GLU A 107 -0.72 -2.31 -11.91
CA GLU A 107 -0.64 -0.89 -12.34
C GLU A 107 -1.68 -0.54 -13.42
N GLU A 108 -1.95 -1.45 -14.37
CA GLU A 108 -2.97 -1.25 -15.42
C GLU A 108 -4.39 -1.04 -14.86
N LYS A 109 -4.71 -1.70 -13.73
CA LYS A 109 -6.02 -1.59 -13.07
C LYS A 109 -6.04 -0.46 -12.04
N TYR A 110 -4.88 -0.09 -11.50
CA TYR A 110 -4.71 0.89 -10.46
C TYR A 110 -3.57 1.85 -10.85
N PRO A 111 -3.86 2.87 -11.68
CA PRO A 111 -2.84 3.79 -12.19
C PRO A 111 -2.19 4.64 -11.10
N ASP A 112 -2.76 4.67 -9.89
CA ASP A 112 -2.20 5.36 -8.73
C ASP A 112 -1.09 4.54 -8.03
N HIS A 113 -0.87 3.28 -8.42
CA HIS A 113 0.09 2.36 -7.79
C HIS A 113 1.46 2.45 -8.48
N VAL A 114 1.98 3.66 -8.61
CA VAL A 114 3.27 3.96 -9.26
C VAL A 114 4.24 4.47 -8.20
N LEU A 115 5.44 3.91 -8.21
CA LEU A 115 6.55 4.44 -7.41
C LEU A 115 7.06 5.71 -8.09
N MET A 116 6.79 6.87 -7.51
CA MET A 116 7.31 8.15 -8.01
C MET A 116 8.73 8.38 -7.48
N GLU A 117 9.62 8.90 -8.31
CA GLU A 117 11.01 9.24 -7.93
C GLU A 117 11.06 10.18 -6.72
N SER A 118 10.10 11.10 -6.59
CA SER A 118 9.99 12.04 -5.46
C SER A 118 9.80 11.40 -4.09
N ILE A 119 9.51 10.09 -4.02
CA ILE A 119 9.32 9.33 -2.77
C ILE A 119 10.63 8.64 -2.34
N LEU A 120 11.63 8.61 -3.23
CA LEU A 120 12.92 7.97 -3.03
C LEU A 120 13.99 8.92 -2.46
N ASP A 121 13.72 10.23 -2.46
CA ASP A 121 14.53 11.28 -1.81
C ASP A 121 14.44 11.26 -0.27
#